data_AF-A0A0A1Q4M0-F1
#
_entry.id   AF-A0A0A1Q4M0-F1
#
_cell.length_a   1.000
_cell.length_b   1.000
_cell.length_c   1.000
_cell.angle_alpha   90.00
_cell.angle_beta   90.00
_cell.angle_gamma   90.00
#
_symmetry.space_group_name_H-M   'P 1'
#
loop_
_entity.id
_entity.type
_entity.pdbx_description
1 polymer ?
#
loop_
_entity_poly.entity_id
_entity_poly.type
_entity_poly.pdbx_seq_one_letter_code
_entity_poly.pdbx_strand_id
1 'polypeptide(L)'
;MIRLRWLVLALIALPFVEFAAFWWVAEHIGFLTALVAVVATSFLGVAILKGGAKLLFTQMAVGRVVLLNAQAARSGMLTAFAGLLLAIPGFVTDVIAVLLLLPAFRALLFGHRAEPARRHAPAQPGVVDLDPRDWHDDTNAGQPGHSGQHHPGPRRIDGR
;
A
#
# COMPACT_ATOMS: atom_id res chain seq x y z
N MET A 1 11.18 -20.80 -15.50
CA MET A 1 10.18 -21.56 -14.70
C MET A 1 10.86 -22.18 -13.49
N ILE A 2 10.60 -21.69 -12.27
CA ILE A 2 11.11 -22.33 -11.05
C ILE A 2 10.30 -23.62 -10.84
N ARG A 3 10.96 -24.78 -10.86
CA ARG A 3 10.30 -26.07 -10.59
C ARG A 3 9.99 -26.18 -9.10
N LEU A 4 8.79 -26.64 -8.72
CA LEU A 4 8.32 -26.74 -7.33
C LEU A 4 9.35 -27.38 -6.37
N ARG A 5 10.09 -28.40 -6.84
CA ARG A 5 11.20 -29.04 -6.12
C ARG A 5 12.24 -28.04 -5.56
N TRP A 6 12.55 -26.96 -6.27
CA TRP A 6 13.48 -25.92 -5.80
C TRP A 6 12.88 -25.03 -4.71
N LEU A 7 11.56 -24.75 -4.77
CA LEU A 7 10.87 -24.00 -3.73
C LEU A 7 10.82 -24.80 -2.42
N VAL A 8 10.54 -26.11 -2.51
CA VAL A 8 10.54 -27.02 -1.37
C VAL A 8 11.95 -27.16 -0.78
N LEU A 9 12.98 -27.32 -1.61
CA LEU A 9 14.38 -27.32 -1.16
C LEU A 9 14.77 -26.01 -0.46
N ALA A 10 14.38 -24.85 -1.00
CA ALA A 10 14.65 -23.56 -0.38
C ALA A 10 13.91 -23.40 0.97
N LEU A 11 12.64 -23.82 1.04
CA LEU A 11 11.85 -23.79 2.28
C LEU A 11 12.41 -24.71 3.37
N ILE A 12 12.98 -25.86 3.00
CA ILE A 12 13.65 -26.77 3.93
C ILE A 12 15.04 -26.23 4.32
N ALA A 13 15.79 -25.65 3.40
CA ALA A 13 17.12 -25.10 3.67
C ALA A 13 17.10 -23.84 4.54
N LEU A 14 16.06 -23.00 4.39
CA LEU A 14 15.90 -21.74 5.12
C LEU A 14 16.11 -21.87 6.64
N PRO A 15 15.39 -22.73 7.40
CA PRO A 15 15.60 -22.86 8.84
C PRO A 15 17.01 -23.33 9.22
N PHE A 16 17.69 -24.16 8.41
CA PHE A 16 19.10 -24.53 8.70
C PHE A 16 20.04 -23.33 8.55
N VAL A 17 19.79 -22.45 7.57
CA VAL A 17 20.53 -21.19 7.41
C VAL A 17 20.22 -20.24 8.57
N GLU A 18 18.96 -20.14 9.02
CA GLU A 18 18.59 -19.32 10.18
C GLU A 18 19.22 -19.83 11.48
N PHE A 19 19.26 -21.15 11.73
CA PHE A 19 19.95 -21.71 12.89
C PHE A 19 21.47 -21.46 12.85
N ALA A 20 22.09 -21.54 11.68
CA ALA A 20 23.52 -21.21 11.51
C ALA A 20 23.79 -19.71 11.74
N ALA A 21 22.95 -18.83 11.20
CA ALA A 21 23.04 -17.39 11.43
C ALA A 21 22.79 -17.01 12.90
N PHE A 22 21.78 -17.63 13.54
CA PHE A 22 21.51 -17.46 14.96
C PHE A 22 22.70 -17.89 15.82
N TRP A 23 23.28 -19.07 15.54
CA TRP A 23 24.46 -19.55 16.26
C TRP A 23 25.62 -18.57 16.15
N TRP A 24 25.94 -18.14 14.92
CA TRP A 24 27.04 -17.20 14.67
C TRP A 24 26.85 -15.87 15.41
N VAL A 25 25.64 -15.30 15.41
CA VAL A 25 25.33 -14.09 16.18
C VAL A 25 25.41 -14.35 17.69
N ALA A 26 24.85 -15.46 18.18
CA ALA A 26 24.88 -15.85 19.59
C ALA A 26 26.31 -16.08 20.13
N GLU A 27 27.25 -16.52 19.28
CA GLU A 27 28.68 -16.62 19.59
C GLU A 27 29.35 -15.25 19.73
N HIS A 28 28.95 -14.26 18.92
CA HIS A 28 29.56 -12.92 18.90
C HIS A 28 29.00 -11.94 19.96
N ILE A 29 27.70 -12.00 20.27
CA ILE A 29 27.04 -11.08 21.23
C ILE A 29 26.41 -11.76 22.45
N GLY A 30 26.56 -13.07 22.57
CA GLY A 30 25.96 -13.88 23.63
C GLY A 30 24.53 -14.36 23.31
N PHE A 31 24.23 -15.61 23.69
CA PHE A 31 22.96 -16.27 23.41
C PHE A 31 21.72 -15.49 23.88
N LEU A 32 21.75 -14.94 25.11
CA LEU A 32 20.61 -14.18 25.64
C LEU A 32 20.37 -12.88 24.84
N THR A 33 21.42 -12.19 24.42
CA THR A 33 21.34 -10.98 23.60
C THR A 33 20.77 -11.29 22.23
N ALA A 34 21.23 -12.36 21.58
CA ALA A 34 20.71 -12.82 20.29
C ALA A 34 19.24 -13.25 20.39
N LEU A 35 18.86 -13.97 21.45
CA LEU A 35 17.47 -14.38 21.69
C LEU A 35 16.54 -13.17 21.91
N VAL A 36 16.96 -12.18 22.70
CA VAL A 36 16.18 -10.94 22.91
C VAL A 36 16.06 -10.14 21.62
N ALA A 37 17.12 -10.06 20.80
CA ALA A 37 17.07 -9.39 19.50
C ALA A 37 16.04 -10.03 18.56
N VAL A 38 16.05 -11.36 18.43
CA VAL A 38 15.12 -12.13 17.58
C VAL A 38 13.67 -12.03 18.05
N VAL A 39 13.43 -11.99 19.37
CA VAL A 39 12.09 -11.72 19.91
C VAL A 39 11.66 -10.28 19.57
N ALA A 40 12.55 -9.31 19.69
CA ALA A 40 12.25 -7.91 19.38
C ALA A 40 11.95 -7.66 17.89
N THR A 41 12.69 -8.28 16.96
CA THR A 41 12.39 -8.21 15.52
C THR A 41 11.06 -8.88 15.18
N SER A 42 10.77 -10.05 15.77
CA SER A 42 9.48 -10.74 15.64
C SER A 42 8.29 -9.85 16.07
N PHE A 43 8.41 -9.16 17.20
CA PHE A 43 7.39 -8.19 17.64
C PHE A 43 7.24 -7.00 16.68
N LEU A 44 8.33 -6.52 16.09
CA LEU A 44 8.31 -5.44 15.09
C LEU A 44 7.63 -5.87 13.78
N GLY A 45 7.85 -7.10 13.31
CA GLY A 45 7.14 -7.68 12.16
C GLY A 45 5.63 -7.76 12.38
N VAL A 46 5.21 -8.26 13.55
CA VAL A 46 3.79 -8.29 13.95
C VAL A 46 3.19 -6.88 14.08
N ALA A 47 3.97 -5.89 14.56
CA ALA A 47 3.53 -4.50 14.61
C ALA A 47 3.33 -3.89 13.22
N ILE A 48 4.23 -4.18 12.26
CA ILE A 48 4.11 -3.75 10.86
C ILE A 48 2.88 -4.38 10.19
N LEU A 49 2.61 -5.66 10.43
CA LEU A 49 1.38 -6.34 9.99
C LEU A 49 0.12 -5.65 10.54
N LYS A 50 0.07 -5.38 11.84
CA LYS A 50 -1.05 -4.69 12.48
C LYS A 50 -1.26 -3.27 11.92
N GLY A 51 -0.18 -2.54 11.65
CA GLY A 51 -0.23 -1.22 11.03
C GLY A 51 -0.79 -1.24 9.60
N GLY A 52 -0.24 -2.12 8.75
CA GLY A 52 -0.70 -2.29 7.37
C GLY A 52 -2.16 -2.75 7.27
N ALA A 53 -2.56 -3.72 8.10
CA ALA A 53 -3.95 -4.18 8.17
C ALA A 53 -4.91 -3.07 8.59
N LYS A 54 -4.60 -2.32 9.66
CA LYS A 54 -5.43 -1.18 10.10
C LYS A 54 -5.60 -0.14 9.00
N LEU A 55 -4.53 0.21 8.29
CA LEU A 55 -4.60 1.19 7.19
C LEU A 55 -5.54 0.73 6.07
N LEU A 56 -5.51 -0.56 5.69
CA LEU A 56 -6.45 -1.14 4.73
C LEU A 56 -7.90 -1.05 5.23
N PHE A 57 -8.17 -1.47 6.47
CA PHE A 57 -9.52 -1.41 7.04
C PHE A 57 -10.06 0.02 7.13
N THR A 58 -9.24 1.01 7.52
CA THR A 58 -9.66 2.43 7.53
C THR A 58 -9.98 2.94 6.12
N GLN A 59 -9.16 2.61 5.11
CA GLN A 59 -9.42 3.02 3.73
C GLN A 59 -10.72 2.42 3.18
N MET A 60 -11.02 1.15 3.50
CA MET A 60 -12.29 0.49 3.16
C MET A 60 -13.47 1.15 3.87
N ALA A 61 -13.36 1.41 5.18
CA ALA A 61 -14.44 1.99 5.99
C ALA A 61 -14.80 3.44 5.61
N VAL A 62 -13.84 4.22 5.11
CA VAL A 62 -14.04 5.62 4.66
C VAL A 62 -14.68 5.69 3.26
N GLY A 63 -15.04 4.55 2.63
CA GLY A 63 -15.57 4.53 1.27
C GLY A 63 -14.53 4.89 0.20
N ARG A 64 -13.26 5.12 0.60
CA ARG A 64 -12.10 5.18 -0.29
C ARG A 64 -11.75 3.77 -0.79
N VAL A 65 -12.69 3.20 -1.54
CA VAL A 65 -12.41 2.19 -2.56
C VAL A 65 -11.53 2.87 -3.61
N VAL A 66 -10.24 2.93 -3.31
CA VAL A 66 -9.20 3.15 -4.31
C VAL A 66 -9.41 2.05 -5.33
N LEU A 67 -9.99 2.40 -6.49
CA LEU A 67 -10.17 1.53 -7.65
C LEU A 67 -8.92 0.65 -7.75
N LEU A 68 -9.08 -0.66 -7.56
CA LEU A 68 -8.02 -1.56 -7.06
C LEU A 68 -6.87 -1.73 -8.05
N ASN A 69 -6.08 -0.67 -8.17
CA ASN A 69 -4.95 -0.55 -9.06
C ASN A 69 -3.94 -1.61 -8.64
N ALA A 70 -3.49 -2.41 -9.62
CA ALA A 70 -2.57 -3.52 -9.40
C ALA A 70 -1.33 -3.08 -8.60
N GLN A 71 -0.89 -1.82 -8.72
CA GLN A 71 0.22 -1.27 -7.95
C GLN A 71 -0.08 -1.09 -6.46
N ALA A 72 -1.30 -0.67 -6.09
CA ALA A 72 -1.71 -0.53 -4.70
C ALA A 72 -1.87 -1.91 -4.02
N ALA A 73 -2.54 -2.84 -4.70
CA ALA A 73 -2.69 -4.22 -4.24
C ALA A 73 -1.32 -4.92 -4.08
N ARG A 74 -0.42 -4.78 -5.07
CA ARG A 74 0.96 -5.29 -5.02
C ARG A 74 1.75 -4.69 -3.85
N SER A 75 1.63 -3.38 -3.61
CA SER A 75 2.35 -2.70 -2.51
C SER A 75 1.86 -3.13 -1.13
N GLY A 76 0.55 -3.34 -0.97
CA GLY A 76 -0.03 -3.93 0.23
C GLY A 76 0.46 -5.37 0.44
N MET A 77 0.37 -6.22 -0.58
CA MET A 77 0.80 -7.62 -0.54
C MET A 77 2.30 -7.75 -0.23
N LEU A 78 3.18 -6.94 -0.85
CA LEU A 78 4.61 -6.92 -0.54
C LEU A 78 4.90 -6.50 0.91
N THR A 79 4.09 -5.62 1.49
CA THR A 79 4.26 -5.15 2.88
C THR A 79 3.75 -6.18 3.89
N ALA A 80 2.64 -6.86 3.58
CA ALA A 80 2.17 -8.01 4.35
C ALA A 80 3.15 -9.19 4.27
N PHE A 81 3.74 -9.45 3.10
CA PHE A 81 4.76 -10.51 2.94
C PHE A 81 6.05 -10.17 3.68
N ALA A 82 6.56 -8.95 3.57
CA ALA A 82 7.74 -8.49 4.31
C ALA A 82 7.53 -8.63 5.83
N GLY A 83 6.41 -8.13 6.37
CA GLY A 83 6.11 -8.25 7.80
C GLY A 83 5.81 -9.69 8.26
N LEU A 84 5.36 -10.58 7.36
CA LEU A 84 5.18 -12.01 7.66
C LEU A 84 6.54 -12.72 7.76
N LEU A 85 7.49 -12.39 6.88
CA LEU A 85 8.88 -12.84 7.02
C LEU A 85 9.48 -12.35 8.34
N LEU A 86 9.34 -11.04 8.66
CA LEU A 86 9.81 -10.45 9.92
C LEU A 86 9.03 -10.92 11.17
N ALA A 87 7.96 -11.69 11.02
CA ALA A 87 7.22 -12.31 12.12
C ALA A 87 7.62 -13.79 12.33
N ILE A 88 8.42 -14.36 11.44
CA ILE A 88 9.06 -15.66 11.61
C ILE A 88 10.49 -15.39 12.09
N PRO A 89 10.87 -15.78 13.32
CA PRO A 89 12.18 -15.47 13.88
C PRO A 89 13.32 -16.10 13.07
N GLY A 90 14.09 -15.28 12.36
CA GLY A 90 15.26 -15.70 11.60
C GLY A 90 16.04 -14.49 11.09
N PHE A 91 17.31 -14.36 11.48
CA PHE A 91 18.16 -13.20 11.16
C PHE A 91 18.27 -12.91 9.65
N VAL A 92 18.25 -13.92 8.78
CA VAL A 92 18.34 -13.72 7.33
C VAL A 92 16.98 -13.32 6.76
N THR A 93 15.87 -13.92 7.19
CA THR A 93 14.51 -13.44 6.90
C THR A 93 14.26 -12.02 7.40
N ASP A 94 14.79 -11.63 8.56
CA ASP A 94 14.66 -10.28 9.13
C ASP A 94 15.34 -9.24 8.21
N VAL A 95 16.58 -9.52 7.78
CA VAL A 95 17.31 -8.65 6.83
C VAL A 95 16.57 -8.58 5.49
N ILE A 96 16.11 -9.71 4.95
CA ILE A 96 15.33 -9.75 3.69
C ILE A 96 14.02 -8.96 3.83
N ALA A 97 13.34 -9.04 4.97
CA ALA A 97 12.11 -8.32 5.23
C ALA A 97 12.31 -6.81 5.35
N VAL A 98 13.32 -6.36 6.09
CA VAL A 98 13.69 -4.93 6.19
C VAL A 98 14.11 -4.40 4.82
N LEU A 99 14.88 -5.17 4.05
CA LEU A 99 15.28 -4.83 2.69
C LEU A 99 14.07 -4.75 1.74
N LEU A 100 13.09 -5.65 1.89
CA LEU A 100 11.81 -5.62 1.14
C LEU A 100 10.86 -4.52 1.62
N LEU A 101 11.04 -3.97 2.83
CA LEU A 101 10.30 -2.81 3.33
C LEU A 101 10.86 -1.50 2.76
N LEU A 102 12.18 -1.42 2.53
CA LEU A 102 12.85 -0.23 1.99
C LEU A 102 12.38 0.11 0.55
N PRO A 103 11.85 1.33 0.30
CA PRO A 103 11.29 1.68 -1.00
C PRO A 103 12.34 1.74 -2.12
N ALA A 104 13.61 2.00 -1.79
CA ALA A 104 14.72 1.96 -2.75
C ALA A 104 14.91 0.54 -3.33
N PHE A 105 14.81 -0.51 -2.52
CA PHE A 105 14.97 -1.88 -2.99
C PHE A 105 13.74 -2.37 -3.76
N ARG A 106 12.53 -1.91 -3.38
CA ARG A 106 11.30 -2.08 -4.18
C ARG A 106 11.44 -1.47 -5.58
N ALA A 107 12.01 -0.25 -5.66
CA ALA A 107 12.24 0.42 -6.93
C ALA A 107 13.32 -0.28 -7.78
N LEU A 108 14.35 -0.86 -7.16
CA LEU A 108 15.39 -1.64 -7.85
C LEU A 108 14.85 -2.97 -8.40
N LEU A 109 14.12 -3.75 -7.58
CA LEU A 109 13.59 -5.07 -7.96
C LEU A 109 12.50 -5.00 -9.03
N PHE A 110 11.68 -3.95 -9.02
CA PHE A 110 10.48 -3.86 -9.87
C PHE A 110 10.51 -2.69 -10.86
N GLY A 111 11.54 -1.85 -10.87
CA GLY A 111 11.68 -0.69 -11.77
C GLY A 111 10.69 0.46 -11.54
N HIS A 112 9.75 0.32 -10.62
CA HIS A 112 8.74 1.33 -10.34
C HIS A 112 9.30 2.35 -9.34
N ARG A 113 9.45 3.61 -9.78
CA ARG A 113 9.62 4.74 -8.86
C ARG A 113 8.43 4.74 -7.90
N ALA A 114 8.70 4.61 -6.60
CA ALA A 114 7.71 4.93 -5.59
C ALA A 114 7.45 6.44 -5.71
N GLU A 115 6.24 6.84 -6.10
CA GLU A 115 5.86 8.24 -5.93
C GLU A 115 6.04 8.60 -4.45
N PRO A 116 6.66 9.75 -4.14
CA PRO A 116 6.84 10.17 -2.76
C PRO A 116 5.46 10.25 -2.13
N ALA A 117 5.21 9.45 -1.10
CA ALA A 117 3.90 9.32 -0.49
C ALA A 117 3.43 10.70 -0.03
N ARG A 118 2.55 11.34 -0.83
CA ARG A 118 2.04 12.68 -0.56
C ARG A 118 1.33 12.61 0.77
N ARG A 119 2.00 13.12 1.81
CA ARG A 119 1.46 13.23 3.17
C ARG A 119 0.14 13.95 3.00
N HIS A 120 -0.97 13.22 3.13
CA HIS A 120 -2.28 13.83 3.14
C HIS A 120 -2.29 14.73 4.37
N ALA A 121 -2.22 16.05 4.14
CA ALA A 121 -2.46 17.02 5.19
C ALA A 121 -3.87 16.73 5.77
N PRO A 122 -4.11 16.98 7.07
CA PRO A 122 -5.44 16.83 7.63
C PRO A 122 -6.44 17.63 6.79
N ALA A 123 -7.46 16.94 6.25
CA ALA A 123 -8.45 17.58 5.40
C ALA A 123 -9.18 18.65 6.22
N GLN A 124 -8.99 19.92 5.86
CA GLN A 124 -9.62 21.04 6.55
C GLN A 124 -11.12 21.02 6.25
N PRO A 125 -12.01 20.96 7.26
CA PRO A 125 -13.45 20.90 7.03
C PRO A 125 -13.92 22.15 6.25
N GLY A 126 -14.43 21.96 5.04
CA GLY A 126 -14.97 23.02 4.19
C GLY A 126 -14.19 23.33 2.91
N VAL A 127 -12.99 22.77 2.71
CA VAL A 127 -12.27 22.88 1.42
C VAL A 127 -12.58 21.65 0.55
N VAL A 128 -13.24 21.87 -0.59
CA VAL A 128 -13.40 20.88 -1.65
C VAL A 128 -12.30 21.10 -2.68
N ASP A 129 -11.28 20.24 -2.69
CA ASP A 129 -10.29 20.19 -3.77
C ASP A 129 -10.99 19.71 -5.06
N LEU A 130 -11.32 20.65 -5.95
CA LEU A 130 -11.76 20.35 -7.31
C LEU A 130 -10.53 20.06 -8.19
N ASP A 131 -10.61 19.03 -9.03
CA ASP A 131 -9.55 18.73 -10.00
C ASP A 131 -9.56 19.85 -11.07
N PRO A 132 -8.41 20.37 -11.57
CA PRO A 132 -8.37 21.50 -12.53
C PRO A 132 -9.03 21.26 -13.90
N ARG A 133 -9.72 20.13 -14.08
CA ARG A 133 -10.53 19.76 -15.25
C ARG A 133 -12.02 20.02 -15.06
N ASP A 134 -12.47 20.15 -13.81
CA ASP A 134 -13.87 20.41 -13.44
C ASP A 134 -14.13 21.92 -13.23
N TRP A 135 -13.15 22.78 -13.57
CA TRP A 135 -13.24 24.24 -13.46
C TRP A 135 -13.96 24.83 -14.68
N HIS A 136 -15.24 25.15 -14.52
CA HIS A 136 -16.02 25.95 -15.47
C HIS A 136 -16.11 27.39 -14.99
N ASP A 137 -15.55 28.31 -15.78
CA ASP A 137 -15.49 29.74 -15.44
C ASP A 137 -16.74 30.49 -15.93
N ASP A 138 -17.86 30.30 -15.22
CA ASP A 138 -19.16 30.93 -15.51
C ASP A 138 -19.19 32.45 -15.25
N THR A 139 -18.03 33.06 -14.96
CA THR A 139 -17.89 34.47 -14.57
C THR A 139 -18.15 35.47 -15.70
N ASN A 140 -18.19 35.02 -16.97
CA ASN A 140 -18.37 35.90 -18.13
C ASN A 140 -19.85 36.19 -18.48
N ALA A 141 -20.62 36.64 -17.49
CA ALA A 141 -22.03 37.00 -17.61
C ALA A 141 -22.26 38.35 -18.36
N GLY A 142 -21.62 38.54 -19.52
CA GLY A 142 -21.50 39.82 -20.24
C GLY A 142 -21.85 39.81 -21.73
N GLN A 143 -22.37 38.71 -22.29
CA GLN A 143 -22.58 38.54 -23.73
C GLN A 143 -24.08 38.49 -24.11
N PRO A 144 -24.70 39.60 -24.56
CA PRO A 144 -26.10 39.63 -24.94
C PRO A 144 -26.37 39.00 -26.32
N GLY A 145 -26.63 37.69 -26.32
CA GLY A 145 -27.46 37.01 -27.32
C GLY A 145 -26.75 36.26 -28.46
N HIS A 146 -27.18 35.01 -28.68
CA HIS A 146 -27.81 34.65 -29.96
C HIS A 146 -28.77 33.45 -29.87
N SER A 147 -30.04 33.75 -30.15
CA SER A 147 -31.13 32.90 -30.67
C SER A 147 -30.88 31.42 -31.07
N GLY A 148 -31.75 30.52 -30.59
CA GLY A 148 -32.05 29.21 -31.18
C GLY A 148 -31.71 28.02 -30.26
N GLN A 149 -32.53 26.97 -30.16
CA GLN A 149 -33.54 26.49 -31.12
C GLN A 149 -34.94 26.33 -30.52
N HIS A 150 -35.95 26.40 -31.38
CA HIS A 150 -37.38 26.35 -31.06
C HIS A 150 -37.94 24.99 -31.51
N HIS A 151 -38.67 24.25 -30.66
CA HIS A 151 -39.36 23.02 -31.05
C HIS A 151 -40.83 23.04 -30.60
N PRO A 152 -41.82 23.22 -31.49
CA PRO A 152 -43.19 23.56 -31.09
C PRO A 152 -44.25 22.44 -31.17
N GLY A 153 -44.90 22.15 -30.04
CA GLY A 153 -46.28 21.62 -29.96
C GLY A 153 -46.46 20.09 -30.05
N PRO A 154 -47.73 19.59 -29.99
CA PRO A 154 -49.00 20.32 -29.87
C PRO A 154 -49.54 20.41 -28.41
N ARG A 155 -50.83 20.78 -28.24
CA ARG A 155 -51.51 21.13 -26.96
C ARG A 155 -52.75 20.23 -26.70
N ARG A 156 -53.42 20.46 -25.55
CA ARG A 156 -54.82 20.04 -25.18
C ARG A 156 -54.96 18.53 -24.85
N ILE A 157 -55.92 18.01 -24.07
CA ILE A 157 -57.05 18.48 -23.19
C ILE A 157 -57.46 17.25 -22.33
N ASP A 158 -58.02 17.25 -21.11
CA ASP A 158 -58.42 18.21 -20.05
C ASP A 158 -58.30 17.46 -18.68
N GLY A 159 -58.59 17.97 -17.47
CA GLY A 159 -59.12 19.28 -17.06
C GLY A 159 -60.24 19.21 -15.98
N ARG A 160 -60.16 18.30 -14.99
CA ARG A 160 -61.02 18.27 -13.78
C ARG A 160 -60.29 17.75 -12.55
#